data_AF-A0A1L5PAL4-F1
#
_entry.id   AF-A0A1L5PAL4-F1
#
_cell.length_a   1.000
_cell.length_b   1.000
_cell.length_c   1.000
_cell.angle_alpha   90.00
_cell.angle_beta   90.00
_cell.angle_gamma   90.00
#
_symmetry.space_group_name_H-M   'P 1'
#
loop_
_entity.id
_entity.type
_entity.pdbx_description
1 polymer ?
#
loop_
_entity_poly.entity_id
_entity_poly.type
_entity_poly.pdbx_seq_one_letter_code
_entity_poly.pdbx_strand_id
1 'polypeptide(L)' 'MELLQAGVDCSVIALWLGHEAMETTLTYLHAHLELKESALAKLKPYERAKAERFRPNDRLLEFLNAL' A
#
# COMPACT_ATOMS: atom_id res chain seq x y z
N MET A 1 11.84 -0.28 -16.52
CA MET A 1 12.47 0.99 -16.09
C MET A 1 13.62 0.65 -15.16
N GLU A 2 14.85 0.83 -15.62
CA GLU A 2 16.08 0.50 -14.86
C GLU A 2 16.16 1.24 -13.51
N LEU A 3 15.68 2.49 -13.43
CA LEU A 3 15.65 3.27 -12.19
C LEU A 3 14.76 2.65 -11.11
N LEU A 4 13.57 2.17 -11.50
CA LEU A 4 12.65 1.52 -10.56
C LEU A 4 13.22 0.17 -10.10
N GLN A 5 13.86 -0.58 -10.99
CA GLN A 5 14.53 -1.84 -10.67
C GLN A 5 15.75 -1.64 -9.76
N ALA A 6 16.46 -0.52 -9.91
CA ALA A 6 17.54 -0.10 -9.01
C ALA A 6 17.03 0.41 -7.64
N GLY A 7 15.71 0.42 -7.41
CA GLY A 7 15.09 0.82 -6.14
C GLY A 7 14.88 2.33 -5.98
N VAL A 8 14.96 3.11 -7.05
CA VAL A 8 14.65 4.54 -7.01
C VAL A 8 13.14 4.73 -6.88
N ASP A 9 12.73 5.55 -5.90
CA ASP A 9 11.33 5.81 -5.60
C ASP A 9 10.59 6.49 -6.77
N CYS A 10 9.30 6.17 -6.95
CA CYS A 10 8.47 6.73 -8.01
C CYS A 10 8.35 8.26 -7.95
N SER A 11 8.41 8.87 -6.77
CA SER A 11 8.39 10.33 -6.62
C SER A 11 9.66 10.98 -7.17
N VAL A 12 10.82 10.33 -7.00
CA VAL A 12 12.11 10.79 -7.54
C VAL A 12 12.14 10.66 -9.06
N ILE A 13 11.61 9.56 -9.60
CA ILE A 13 11.48 9.37 -11.05
C ILE A 13 10.52 10.40 -11.65
N ALA A 14 9.37 10.68 -10.99
CA ALA A 14 8.43 11.70 -11.44
C ALA A 14 9.08 13.10 -11.46
N LEU A 15 9.86 13.43 -10.42
CA LEU A 15 10.59 14.70 -10.33
C LEU A 15 11.64 14.84 -11.45
N TRP A 16 12.41 13.80 -11.75
CA TRP A 16 13.41 13.83 -12.82
C TRP A 16 12.79 13.91 -14.23
N LEU A 17 11.58 13.37 -14.41
CA LEU A 17 10.84 13.45 -15.67
C LEU A 17 10.05 14.76 -15.82
N GLY A 18 10.04 15.63 -14.79
CA GLY A 18 9.28 16.88 -14.80
C GLY A 18 7.77 16.68 -14.74
N HIS A 19 7.31 15.54 -14.22
CA HIS A 19 5.89 15.27 -14.06
C HIS A 19 5.35 16.03 -12.84
N GLU A 20 4.38 16.91 -13.07
CA GLU A 20 3.67 17.65 -12.01
C GLU A 20 2.81 16.72 -11.13
N ALA A 21 2.38 15.59 -11.68
CA ALA A 21 1.50 14.63 -11.01
C ALA A 21 2.08 13.21 -11.11
N MET A 22 2.07 12.47 -10.00
CA MET A 22 2.68 11.14 -9.92
C MET A 22 1.89 10.07 -10.69
N GLU A 23 0.63 10.32 -11.06
CA GLU A 23 -0.24 9.35 -11.72
C GLU A 23 0.33 8.85 -13.05
N THR A 24 1.05 9.69 -13.79
CA THR A 24 1.65 9.31 -15.07
C THR A 24 2.84 8.35 -14.89
N THR A 25 3.53 8.40 -13.76
CA THR A 25 4.66 7.53 -13.41
C THR A 25 4.20 6.22 -12.76
N LEU A 26 3.01 6.17 -12.15
CA LEU A 26 2.43 4.95 -11.55
C LEU A 26 2.20 3.83 -12.58
N THR A 27 2.04 4.17 -13.86
CA THR A 27 1.97 3.18 -14.96
C THR A 27 3.19 2.25 -14.96
N TYR A 28 4.39 2.77 -14.64
CA TYR A 28 5.60 1.95 -14.56
C TYR A 28 5.53 0.93 -13.43
N LEU A 29 4.97 1.31 -12.27
CA LEU A 29 4.80 0.40 -11.14
C LEU A 29 3.87 -0.77 -11.50
N HIS A 30 2.83 -0.52 -12.29
CA HIS A 30 1.91 -1.57 -12.73
C HIS A 30 2.54 -2.56 -13.72
N ALA A 31 3.51 -2.11 -14.53
CA ALA A 31 4.21 -2.93 -15.52
C ALA A 31 5.29 -3.86 -14.92
N HIS A 32 5.74 -3.62 -13.69
CA HIS A 32 6.81 -4.39 -13.05
C HIS A 32 6.26 -5.54 -12.18
N LEU A 33 6.10 -6.72 -12.79
CA LEU A 33 5.64 -7.96 -12.14
C LEU A 33 6.56 -8.43 -11.00
N GLU A 34 7.87 -8.42 -11.18
CA GLU A 34 8.85 -8.87 -10.17
C GLU A 34 8.73 -8.09 -8.85
N LEU A 35 8.41 -6.79 -8.93
CA LEU A 35 8.26 -5.93 -7.75
C LEU A 35 6.98 -6.30 -6.98
N LYS A 36 5.92 -6.67 -7.69
CA LYS A 36 4.68 -7.22 -7.09
C LYS A 36 4.94 -8.58 -6.45
N GLU A 37 5.72 -9.45 -7.10
CA GLU A 37 6.08 -10.76 -6.56
C GLU A 37 6.96 -10.65 -5.30
N SER A 38 7.96 -9.76 -5.30
CA SER A 38 8.80 -9.48 -4.14
C SER A 38 7.99 -8.91 -2.97
N ALA A 39 7.03 -8.02 -3.24
CA ALA A 39 6.10 -7.52 -2.23
C ALA A 39 5.20 -8.64 -1.68
N LEU A 40 4.67 -9.51 -2.55
CA LEU A 40 3.87 -10.66 -2.16
C LEU A 40 4.67 -11.65 -1.30
N ALA A 41 5.94 -11.90 -1.60
CA ALA A 41 6.80 -12.79 -0.84
C ALA A 41 7.07 -12.31 0.60
N LYS A 42 6.96 -11.00 0.86
CA LYS A 42 7.08 -10.42 2.22
C LYS A 42 5.80 -10.55 3.04
N LEU A 43 4.67 -10.83 2.40
CA LEU A 43 3.39 -10.99 3.07
C LEU A 43 3.23 -12.44 3.56
N LYS A 44 2.63 -12.60 4.73
CA LYS A 44 2.14 -13.93 5.13
C LYS A 44 1.00 -14.31 4.17
N PRO A 45 0.85 -15.61 3.83
CA PRO A 45 -0.29 -16.07 3.07
C PRO A 45 -1.58 -15.53 3.67
N TYR A 46 -2.45 -14.98 2.82
CA TYR A 46 -3.75 -14.52 3.28
C TYR A 46 -4.58 -15.74 3.68
N GLU A 47 -4.51 -16.09 4.96
CA GLU A 47 -5.48 -16.99 5.55
C GLU A 47 -6.80 -16.23 5.59
N ARG A 48 -7.83 -16.79 4.96
CA ARG A 48 -9.19 -16.28 5.03
C ARG A 48 -9.69 -16.41 6.47
N ALA A 49 -9.20 -15.55 7.36
CA ALA A 49 -9.82 -15.31 8.64
C ALA A 49 -11.23 -14.81 8.35
N LYS A 50 -12.22 -15.31 9.11
CA LYS A 50 -13.51 -14.63 9.14
C LYS A 50 -13.20 -13.17 9.43
N ALA A 51 -13.69 -12.25 8.61
CA ALA A 51 -13.57 -10.83 8.89
C ALA A 51 -14.23 -10.59 10.25
N GLU A 52 -13.42 -10.55 11.30
CA GLU A 52 -13.91 -10.24 12.63
C GLU A 52 -14.26 -8.76 12.59
N ARG A 53 -15.56 -8.47 12.51
CA ARG A 53 -16.04 -7.13 12.76
C ARG A 53 -15.61 -6.78 14.18
N PHE A 54 -14.93 -5.65 14.31
CA PHE A 54 -14.60 -5.10 15.62
C PHE A 54 -15.86 -5.05 16.49
N ARG A 55 -15.80 -5.68 17.66
CA ARG A 55 -16.83 -5.59 18.68
C ARG A 55 -16.27 -4.76 19.82
N PRO A 56 -16.75 -3.53 20.03
CA PRO A 56 -16.31 -2.72 21.16
C PRO A 56 -16.66 -3.42 22.47
N ASN A 57 -15.82 -3.25 23.49
CA ASN A 57 -16.14 -3.71 24.84
C ASN A 57 -17.14 -2.77 25.51
N ASP A 58 -17.80 -3.24 26.56
CA ASP A 58 -18.84 -2.50 27.27
C ASP A 58 -18.31 -1.16 27.79
N ARG A 59 -17.06 -1.11 28.26
CA ARG A 59 -16.43 0.12 28.75
C ARG A 59 -16.29 1.20 27.66
N LEU A 60 -15.95 0.82 26.43
CA LEU A 60 -15.87 1.76 25.30
C LEU A 60 -17.26 2.26 24.91
N LEU A 61 -18.26 1.37 24.91
CA LEU A 61 -19.65 1.74 24.66
C LEU A 61 -20.20 2.70 25.73
N GLU A 62 -19.92 2.44 27.00
CA GLU A 62 -20.30 3.31 28.12
C GLU A 62 -19.67 4.70 28.00
N PHE A 63 -18.37 4.77 27.68
CA PHE A 63 -17.69 6.04 27.45
C PHE A 63 -18.33 6.84 26.30
N LEU A 64 -18.62 6.17 25.18
CA LEU A 64 -19.22 6.83 24.00
C LEU A 64 -20.66 7.29 24.25
N ASN A 65 -21.43 6.57 25.07
CA ASN A 65 -22.79 6.98 25.46
C ASN A 65 -22.82 8.17 26.44
N ALA A 66 -21.69 8.45 27.11
CA ALA A 66 -21.58 9.53 28.09
C ALA A 66 -21.05 10.86 27.50
N LEU A 67 -20.78 10.89 26.18
CA LEU A 67 -20.45 12.08 25.39
C LEU A 67 -21.71 12.74 24.83
#